data_AF-A0A7V8Z4P0-F1
#
_entry.id   AF-A0A7V8Z4P0-F1
#
_cell.length_a   1.000
_cell.length_b   1.000
_cell.length_c   1.000
_cell.angle_alpha   90.00
_cell.angle_beta   90.00
_cell.angle_gamma   90.00
#
_symmetry.space_group_name_H-M   'P 1'
#
loop_
_entity.id
_entity.type
_entity.pdbx_description
1 polymer ?
#
loop_
_entity_poly.entity_id
_entity_poly.type
_entity_poly.pdbx_seq_one_letter_code
_entity_poly.pdbx_strand_id
1 'polypeptide(L)'
;MPSSAENWRRYLPLALAAVLTAIAWPPAVAAGVGLPARWAVSAGEPVPAQTAGACDGVEGVTVVVDATATGGDLAVRCALGPHRNGLAALATAGFSVEGVATSPTFVCRIDGRPDAETETCAAIPPPTAYWGYWAADPGGSWEYASLGAATREPAAGSVEGWAFTSGSEQPVPPGISPGSLATAPTGIPAGPSADPGRTFPWPAVALAVAAVAVLAAAMVSARRQRAASDTDRW
;
A
#
# COMPACT_ATOMS: atom_id res chain seq x y z
N MET A 1 43.46 2.60 51.22
CA MET A 1 43.47 1.78 49.98
C MET A 1 42.62 2.46 48.92
N PRO A 2 43.22 3.22 48.00
CA PRO A 2 42.66 3.37 46.66
C PRO A 2 43.74 3.15 45.59
N SER A 3 43.58 2.14 44.75
CA SER A 3 44.40 1.97 43.55
C SER A 3 43.58 1.24 42.49
N SER A 4 43.11 1.95 41.45
CA SER A 4 42.73 1.37 40.14
C SER A 4 42.34 2.46 39.14
N ALA A 5 43.17 3.50 39.02
CA ALA A 5 43.11 4.44 37.90
C ALA A 5 44.55 4.70 37.46
N GLU A 6 45.06 3.95 36.46
CA GLU A 6 46.12 4.40 35.55
C GLU A 6 46.57 3.28 34.58
N ASN A 7 46.99 3.71 33.38
CA ASN A 7 47.97 3.03 32.50
C ASN A 7 47.54 2.09 31.36
N TRP A 8 46.53 2.45 30.56
CA TRP A 8 46.40 1.83 29.21
C TRP A 8 46.97 2.67 28.05
N ARG A 9 47.49 3.87 28.31
CA ARG A 9 47.84 4.86 27.27
C ARG A 9 49.30 4.86 26.75
N ARG A 10 50.11 3.81 26.95
CA ARG A 10 51.52 3.85 26.53
C ARG A 10 52.04 2.57 25.88
N TYR A 11 51.61 2.22 24.67
CA TYR A 11 52.43 1.43 23.72
C TYR A 11 52.04 1.75 22.26
N LEU A 12 52.61 2.83 21.72
CA LEU A 12 53.00 3.00 20.29
C LEU A 12 54.21 2.03 20.05
N PRO A 13 54.63 1.62 18.81
CA PRO A 13 54.57 2.43 17.60
C PRO A 13 54.35 1.74 16.23
N LEU A 14 54.11 2.63 15.26
CA LEU A 14 54.24 2.51 13.81
C LEU A 14 55.55 1.81 13.38
N ALA A 15 55.43 0.87 12.44
CA ALA A 15 56.54 0.45 11.59
C ALA A 15 56.04 0.28 10.14
N LEU A 16 56.48 1.20 9.27
CA LEU A 16 56.43 1.03 7.82
C LEU A 16 57.34 -0.14 7.41
N ALA A 17 56.85 -1.01 6.54
CA ALA A 17 57.70 -1.74 5.61
C ALA A 17 56.93 -2.00 4.30
N ALA A 18 57.28 -1.24 3.28
CA ALA A 18 56.95 -1.54 1.89
C ALA A 18 57.84 -2.69 1.40
N VAL A 19 57.26 -3.73 0.80
CA VAL A 19 58.00 -4.72 0.01
C VAL A 19 57.26 -4.93 -1.30
N LEU A 20 57.81 -4.34 -2.36
CA LEU A 20 57.53 -4.68 -3.76
C LEU A 20 58.26 -5.97 -4.10
N THR A 21 57.55 -7.01 -4.54
CA THR A 21 58.11 -8.03 -5.44
C THR A 21 57.08 -8.38 -6.51
N ALA A 22 57.59 -8.57 -7.71
CA ALA A 22 56.87 -8.61 -8.97
C ALA A 22 56.76 -10.04 -9.51
N ILE A 23 55.93 -10.18 -10.55
CA ILE A 23 55.96 -11.21 -11.61
C ILE A 23 55.38 -12.58 -11.25
N ALA A 24 54.22 -12.89 -11.86
CA ALA A 24 54.09 -13.98 -12.83
C ALA A 24 52.65 -14.02 -13.39
N TRP A 25 52.48 -13.63 -14.66
CA TRP A 25 51.33 -14.08 -15.47
C TRP A 25 51.50 -15.56 -15.76
N PRO A 26 50.42 -16.37 -15.77
CA PRO A 26 49.89 -16.85 -17.06
C PRO A 26 48.38 -17.24 -17.00
N PRO A 27 47.82 -17.92 -18.00
CA PRO A 27 47.70 -17.56 -19.42
C PRO A 27 46.22 -17.43 -19.83
N ALA A 28 45.98 -16.79 -20.97
CA ALA A 28 44.69 -16.84 -21.64
C ALA A 28 44.35 -18.29 -22.04
N VAL A 29 43.31 -18.86 -21.44
CA VAL A 29 42.65 -20.07 -21.93
C VAL A 29 41.40 -19.64 -22.68
N ALA A 30 41.50 -19.63 -24.01
CA ALA A 30 40.34 -19.56 -24.89
C ALA A 30 39.66 -20.94 -24.90
N ALA A 31 38.56 -21.06 -24.17
CA ALA A 31 37.63 -22.18 -24.28
C ALA A 31 36.24 -21.61 -24.57
N GLY A 32 35.75 -21.86 -25.79
CA GLY A 32 34.40 -21.50 -26.19
C GLY A 32 33.38 -22.23 -25.32
N VAL A 33 32.58 -21.46 -24.58
CA VAL A 33 31.41 -21.96 -23.86
C VAL A 33 30.21 -21.30 -24.51
N GLY A 34 29.33 -22.13 -25.08
CA GLY A 34 28.08 -21.69 -25.69
C GLY A 34 27.31 -20.79 -24.71
N LEU A 35 26.86 -19.65 -25.20
CA LEU A 35 25.98 -18.75 -24.45
C LEU A 35 24.76 -19.57 -24.03
N PRO A 36 24.54 -19.87 -22.73
CA PRO A 36 23.24 -20.35 -22.33
C PRO A 36 22.28 -19.20 -22.63
N ALA A 37 21.24 -19.47 -23.42
CA ALA A 37 20.15 -18.54 -23.62
C ALA A 37 19.60 -18.17 -22.24
N ARG A 38 19.99 -16.99 -21.76
CA ARG A 38 19.48 -16.39 -20.53
C ARG A 38 18.05 -15.97 -20.87
N TRP A 39 17.09 -16.84 -20.61
CA TRP A 39 15.71 -16.43 -20.50
C TRP A 39 15.68 -15.41 -19.35
N ALA A 40 15.53 -14.13 -19.71
CA ALA A 40 15.31 -13.10 -18.73
C ALA A 40 13.96 -13.39 -18.09
N VAL A 41 13.97 -13.90 -16.86
CA VAL A 41 12.81 -13.79 -15.99
C VAL A 41 12.63 -12.30 -15.78
N SER A 42 11.63 -11.73 -16.44
CA SER A 42 11.08 -10.45 -16.00
C SER A 42 10.61 -10.66 -14.57
N ALA A 43 11.41 -10.23 -13.60
CA ALA A 43 10.92 -10.04 -12.25
C ALA A 43 9.76 -9.04 -12.40
N GLY A 44 8.53 -9.49 -12.18
CA GLY A 44 7.39 -8.60 -12.16
C GLY A 44 7.64 -7.50 -11.14
N GLU A 45 7.21 -6.27 -11.46
CA GLU A 45 7.23 -5.15 -10.53
C GLU A 45 6.58 -5.60 -9.20
N PRO A 46 7.18 -5.33 -8.03
CA PRO A 46 6.56 -5.68 -6.76
C PRO A 46 5.19 -5.00 -6.66
N VAL A 47 4.14 -5.80 -6.45
CA VAL A 47 2.80 -5.27 -6.17
C VAL A 47 2.87 -4.53 -4.83
N PRO A 48 2.40 -3.28 -4.74
CA PRO A 48 2.40 -2.55 -3.49
C PRO A 48 1.54 -3.29 -2.45
N ALA A 49 1.98 -3.28 -1.19
CA ALA A 49 1.21 -3.89 -0.09
C ALA A 49 0.13 -2.94 0.47
N GLN A 50 0.18 -1.66 0.05
CA GLN A 50 -0.75 -0.64 0.46
C GLN A 50 -1.01 0.41 -0.62
N THR A 51 -2.13 1.11 -0.51
CA THR A 51 -2.45 2.31 -1.31
C THR A 51 -2.87 3.45 -0.39
N ALA A 52 -2.75 4.69 -0.89
CA ALA A 52 -3.29 5.85 -0.20
C ALA A 52 -4.82 5.87 -0.31
N GLY A 53 -5.50 6.30 0.76
CA GLY A 53 -6.97 6.34 0.80
C GLY A 53 -7.59 5.04 1.32
N ALA A 54 -8.92 4.97 1.25
CA ALA A 54 -9.67 3.77 1.64
C ALA A 54 -9.49 2.65 0.61
N CYS A 55 -9.69 1.41 1.05
CA CYS A 55 -9.77 0.27 0.13
C CYS A 55 -11.05 0.33 -0.70
N ASP A 56 -10.98 -0.13 -1.94
CA ASP A 56 -12.13 -0.37 -2.80
C ASP A 56 -12.75 -1.74 -2.50
N GLY A 57 -13.98 -1.72 -1.96
CA GLY A 57 -14.74 -2.94 -1.67
C GLY A 57 -14.04 -3.84 -0.66
N VAL A 58 -13.61 -5.03 -1.10
CA VAL A 58 -13.05 -6.10 -0.23
C VAL A 58 -11.59 -6.44 -0.57
N GLU A 59 -10.89 -5.56 -1.26
CA GLU A 59 -9.48 -5.81 -1.66
C GLU A 59 -8.50 -5.83 -0.49
N GLY A 60 -8.91 -5.31 0.67
CA GLY A 60 -8.06 -5.18 1.85
C GLY A 60 -8.82 -4.65 3.06
N VAL A 61 -8.07 -4.06 4.00
CA VAL A 61 -8.60 -3.41 5.20
C VAL A 61 -8.24 -1.94 5.17
N THR A 62 -9.24 -1.06 5.33
CA THR A 62 -8.99 0.39 5.43
C THR A 62 -8.47 0.71 6.82
N VAL A 63 -7.29 1.34 6.90
CA VAL A 63 -6.61 1.69 8.14
C VAL A 63 -6.66 3.21 8.31
N VAL A 64 -7.24 3.66 9.41
CA VAL A 64 -7.36 5.08 9.76
C VAL A 64 -6.56 5.37 11.02
N VAL A 65 -5.58 6.28 10.94
CA VAL A 65 -4.82 6.75 12.10
C VAL A 65 -5.12 8.22 12.31
N ASP A 66 -5.66 8.56 13.47
CA ASP A 66 -5.89 9.93 13.91
C ASP A 66 -4.89 10.30 15.02
N ALA A 67 -3.80 10.96 14.62
CA ALA A 67 -2.76 11.44 15.51
C ALA A 67 -2.96 12.92 15.92
N THR A 68 -4.10 13.54 15.58
CA THR A 68 -4.30 14.99 15.72
C THR A 68 -4.18 15.49 17.16
N ALA A 69 -4.62 14.68 18.13
CA ALA A 69 -4.48 14.97 19.57
C ALA A 69 -3.01 15.08 20.04
N THR A 70 -2.06 14.59 19.24
CA THR A 70 -0.61 14.64 19.51
C THR A 70 0.15 15.53 18.52
N GLY A 71 -0.57 16.35 17.73
CA GLY A 71 0.02 17.20 16.70
C GLY A 71 0.53 16.45 15.47
N GLY A 72 0.01 15.24 15.22
CA GLY A 72 0.15 14.55 13.94
C GLY A 72 -1.07 14.76 13.04
N ASP A 73 -1.14 13.99 11.96
CA ASP A 73 -2.23 14.07 10.97
C ASP A 73 -3.27 12.97 11.17
N LEU A 74 -4.43 13.15 10.52
CA LEU A 74 -5.36 12.07 10.24
C LEU A 74 -4.99 11.46 8.88
N ALA A 75 -4.66 10.17 8.87
CA ALA A 75 -4.24 9.44 7.69
C ALA A 75 -5.14 8.24 7.41
N VAL A 76 -5.45 8.01 6.14
CA VAL A 76 -6.22 6.86 5.66
C VAL A 76 -5.42 6.13 4.59
N ARG A 77 -5.22 4.83 4.77
CA ARG A 77 -4.49 3.97 3.83
C ARG A 77 -5.16 2.60 3.74
N CYS A 78 -5.09 1.98 2.57
CA CYS A 78 -5.58 0.62 2.37
C CYS A 78 -4.44 -0.36 2.61
N ALA A 79 -4.63 -1.33 3.50
CA ALA A 79 -3.75 -2.48 3.63
C ALA A 79 -4.28 -3.61 2.74
N LEU A 80 -3.62 -3.88 1.62
CA LEU A 80 -4.10 -4.82 0.61
C LEU A 80 -4.03 -6.27 1.11
N GLY A 81 -5.00 -7.08 0.69
CA GLY A 81 -5.11 -8.49 1.05
C GLY A 81 -5.63 -8.75 2.48
N PRO A 82 -5.68 -10.03 2.88
CA PRO A 82 -6.13 -10.43 4.20
C PRO A 82 -5.05 -10.18 5.26
N HIS A 83 -5.48 -9.80 6.47
CA HIS A 83 -4.58 -9.55 7.60
C HIS A 83 -4.97 -10.41 8.80
N ARG A 84 -3.99 -11.08 9.39
CA ARG A 84 -4.19 -11.94 10.57
C ARG A 84 -4.78 -11.20 11.78
N ASN A 85 -4.51 -9.89 11.89
CA ASN A 85 -5.01 -9.03 12.95
C ASN A 85 -4.87 -7.54 12.62
N GLY A 86 -5.47 -6.67 13.44
CA GLY A 86 -5.41 -5.21 13.29
C GLY A 86 -3.98 -4.63 13.28
N LEU A 87 -3.07 -5.13 14.12
CA LEU A 87 -1.66 -4.68 14.10
C LEU A 87 -0.96 -5.00 12.78
N ALA A 88 -1.27 -6.17 12.19
CA ALA A 88 -0.76 -6.54 10.88
C ALA A 88 -1.30 -5.62 9.79
N ALA A 89 -2.59 -5.29 9.82
CA ALA A 89 -3.19 -4.34 8.89
C ALA A 89 -2.53 -2.96 9.02
N LEU A 90 -2.34 -2.45 10.25
CA LEU A 90 -1.67 -1.17 10.52
C LEU A 90 -0.26 -1.11 9.93
N ALA A 91 0.56 -2.13 10.20
CA ALA A 91 1.91 -2.20 9.67
C ALA A 91 1.93 -2.35 8.14
N THR A 92 1.04 -3.17 7.57
CA THR A 92 0.93 -3.35 6.11
C THR A 92 0.48 -2.07 5.42
N ALA A 93 -0.41 -1.29 6.03
CA ALA A 93 -0.77 0.06 5.57
C ALA A 93 0.41 1.06 5.60
N GLY A 94 1.60 0.66 6.07
CA GLY A 94 2.82 1.45 6.02
C GLY A 94 2.99 2.42 7.19
N PHE A 95 2.23 2.24 8.27
CA PHE A 95 2.45 2.99 9.50
C PHE A 95 3.59 2.34 10.30
N SER A 96 4.50 3.16 10.82
CA SER A 96 5.49 2.70 11.78
C SER A 96 4.85 2.56 13.15
N VAL A 97 5.00 1.40 13.78
CA VAL A 97 4.35 1.08 15.04
C VAL A 97 5.41 0.75 16.07
N GLU A 98 5.42 1.49 17.18
CA GLU A 98 6.24 1.18 18.33
C GLU A 98 5.36 0.64 19.45
N GLY A 99 5.70 -0.53 19.97
CA GLY A 99 5.01 -1.14 21.10
C GLY A 99 5.62 -0.72 22.44
N VAL A 100 4.87 -0.91 23.52
CA VAL A 100 5.40 -0.76 24.89
C VAL A 100 6.49 -1.81 25.13
N ALA A 101 7.64 -1.43 25.70
CA ALA A 101 8.78 -2.31 25.90
C ALA A 101 8.45 -3.57 26.74
N THR A 102 7.61 -3.40 27.77
CA THR A 102 7.15 -4.50 28.64
C THR A 102 6.02 -5.33 28.04
N SER A 103 5.32 -4.82 27.01
CA SER A 103 4.23 -5.51 26.33
C SER A 103 4.04 -4.98 24.91
N PRO A 104 4.82 -5.48 23.91
CA PRO A 104 4.87 -4.89 22.57
C PRO A 104 3.56 -4.95 21.78
N THR A 105 2.57 -5.70 22.24
CA THR A 105 1.23 -5.75 21.64
C THR A 105 0.38 -4.52 21.97
N PHE A 106 0.76 -3.74 22.99
CA PHE A 106 0.18 -2.42 23.25
C PHE A 106 0.91 -1.39 22.40
N VAL A 107 0.15 -0.66 21.57
CA VAL A 107 0.70 0.39 20.73
C VAL A 107 1.07 1.58 21.60
N CYS A 108 2.35 1.90 21.64
CA CYS A 108 2.86 3.11 22.26
C CYS A 108 2.84 4.27 21.26
N ARG A 109 3.36 4.04 20.04
CA ARG A 109 3.42 5.05 19.00
C ARG A 109 2.95 4.55 17.66
N ILE A 110 2.41 5.48 16.89
CA ILE A 110 2.20 5.34 15.46
C ILE A 110 2.85 6.55 14.80
N ASP A 111 3.74 6.33 13.83
CA ASP A 111 4.46 7.38 13.11
C ASP A 111 5.16 8.39 14.03
N GLY A 112 5.76 7.88 15.11
CA GLY A 112 6.52 8.69 16.08
C GLY A 112 5.65 9.60 16.93
N ARG A 113 4.35 9.30 17.07
CA ARG A 113 3.39 10.04 17.89
C ARG A 113 2.81 9.18 19.03
N PRO A 114 2.74 9.70 20.28
CA PRO A 114 3.41 10.91 20.78
C PRO A 114 4.95 10.85 20.58
N ASP A 115 5.61 12.00 20.63
CA ASP A 115 7.08 12.07 20.45
C ASP A 115 7.88 11.49 21.62
N ALA A 116 9.19 11.31 21.41
CA ALA A 116 10.13 10.65 22.34
C ALA A 116 10.26 11.35 23.70
N GLU A 117 10.00 12.65 23.72
CA GLU A 117 10.10 13.46 24.93
C GLU A 117 8.82 13.34 25.77
N THR A 118 7.68 13.09 25.12
CA THR A 118 6.37 12.97 25.76
C THR A 118 6.12 11.57 26.34
N GLU A 119 6.47 10.50 25.61
CA GLU A 119 6.16 9.13 26.02
C GLU A 119 7.35 8.18 25.84
N THR A 120 7.94 7.68 26.91
CA THR A 120 9.15 6.83 26.83
C THR A 120 8.91 5.42 26.28
N CYS A 121 7.66 4.95 26.19
CA CYS A 121 7.28 3.58 25.85
C CYS A 121 7.82 2.49 26.80
N ALA A 122 8.38 2.88 27.96
CA ALA A 122 8.96 1.94 28.91
C ALA A 122 7.90 1.12 29.65
N ALA A 123 6.71 1.69 29.87
CA ALA A 123 5.60 1.07 30.58
C ALA A 123 4.28 1.35 29.85
N ILE A 124 3.22 0.64 30.25
CA ILE A 124 1.89 0.85 29.68
C ILE A 124 1.42 2.28 30.00
N PRO A 125 0.95 3.04 29.00
CA PRO A 125 0.49 4.42 29.21
C PRO A 125 -0.69 4.50 30.19
N PRO A 126 -0.91 5.66 30.84
CA PRO A 126 -2.07 5.86 31.69
C PRO A 126 -3.37 5.81 30.87
N PRO A 127 -4.53 5.50 31.49
CA PRO A 127 -5.82 5.39 30.79
C PRO A 127 -6.35 6.73 30.25
N THR A 128 -5.61 7.83 30.44
CA THR A 128 -5.94 9.17 29.95
C THR A 128 -5.08 9.62 28.78
N ALA A 129 -4.09 8.82 28.36
CA ALA A 129 -3.16 9.13 27.27
C ALA A 129 -2.75 7.84 26.54
N TYR A 130 -3.55 7.39 25.56
CA TYR A 130 -3.31 6.10 24.88
C TYR A 130 -3.91 6.05 23.48
N TRP A 131 -3.42 5.12 22.66
CA TRP A 131 -4.03 4.77 21.38
C TRP A 131 -5.27 3.89 21.59
N GLY A 132 -6.45 4.46 21.35
CA GLY A 132 -7.70 3.71 21.29
C GLY A 132 -7.81 2.94 19.98
N TYR A 133 -8.28 1.70 20.05
CA TYR A 133 -8.48 0.83 18.89
C TYR A 133 -9.97 0.71 18.56
N TRP A 134 -10.30 0.97 17.31
CA TRP A 134 -11.66 1.08 16.79
C TRP A 134 -11.82 0.18 15.59
N ALA A 135 -13.02 -0.34 15.41
CA ALA A 135 -13.38 -1.09 14.22
C ALA A 135 -14.73 -0.63 13.70
N ALA A 136 -14.96 -0.81 12.41
CA ALA A 136 -16.25 -0.59 11.78
C ALA A 136 -16.43 -1.55 10.60
N ASP A 137 -17.67 -1.97 10.39
CA ASP A 137 -18.08 -2.60 9.14
C ASP A 137 -18.02 -1.60 7.98
N PRO A 138 -17.89 -2.08 6.72
CA PRO A 138 -17.93 -1.20 5.55
C PRO A 138 -19.21 -0.35 5.53
N GLY A 139 -19.07 0.97 5.47
CA GLY A 139 -20.20 1.90 5.50
C GLY A 139 -20.83 2.11 6.87
N GLY A 140 -20.30 1.47 7.92
CA GLY A 140 -20.81 1.51 9.29
C GLY A 140 -20.35 2.72 10.11
N SER A 141 -20.40 2.54 11.43
CA SER A 141 -19.95 3.52 12.42
C SER A 141 -18.84 2.94 13.29
N TRP A 142 -18.03 3.80 13.91
CA TRP A 142 -16.97 3.36 14.81
C TRP A 142 -17.52 2.65 16.03
N GLU A 143 -16.91 1.52 16.35
CA GLU A 143 -17.08 0.80 17.60
C GLU A 143 -15.72 0.65 18.29
N TYR A 144 -15.66 0.95 19.58
CA TYR A 144 -14.45 0.69 20.36
C TYR A 144 -14.26 -0.83 20.46
N ALA A 145 -13.10 -1.32 20.03
CA ALA A 145 -12.90 -2.75 19.88
C ALA A 145 -12.87 -3.45 21.25
N SER A 146 -13.69 -4.49 21.40
CA SER A 146 -13.70 -5.35 22.60
C SER A 146 -12.52 -6.32 22.67
N LEU A 147 -11.87 -6.56 21.52
CA LEU A 147 -10.65 -7.35 21.40
C LEU A 147 -9.50 -6.43 20.97
N GLY A 148 -8.29 -6.67 21.51
CA GLY A 148 -7.11 -5.91 21.15
C GLY A 148 -6.67 -6.15 19.69
N ALA A 149 -5.96 -5.17 19.11
CA ALA A 149 -5.49 -5.22 17.72
C ALA A 149 -4.54 -6.38 17.41
N ALA A 150 -3.95 -7.02 18.43
CA ALA A 150 -3.10 -8.21 18.26
C ALA A 150 -3.91 -9.51 18.09
N THR A 151 -5.21 -9.52 18.42
CA THR A 151 -6.05 -10.73 18.42
C THR A 151 -7.29 -10.61 17.56
N ARG A 152 -7.84 -9.40 17.37
CA ARG A 152 -8.96 -9.16 16.45
C ARG A 152 -8.50 -9.36 15.00
N GLU A 153 -9.16 -10.28 14.29
CA GLU A 153 -8.97 -10.49 12.85
C GLU A 153 -9.97 -9.62 12.06
N PRO A 154 -9.51 -8.62 11.28
CA PRO A 154 -10.39 -7.77 10.49
C PRO A 154 -10.96 -8.52 9.28
N ALA A 155 -12.24 -8.32 9.00
CA ALA A 155 -12.87 -8.82 7.78
C ALA A 155 -12.40 -8.02 6.55
N ALA A 156 -12.38 -8.65 5.38
CA ALA A 156 -12.09 -7.94 4.14
C ALA A 156 -13.13 -6.82 3.90
N GLY A 157 -12.64 -5.62 3.56
CA GLY A 157 -13.43 -4.40 3.39
C GLY A 157 -13.77 -3.65 4.67
N SER A 158 -13.43 -4.19 5.85
CA SER A 158 -13.66 -3.49 7.12
C SER A 158 -12.74 -2.27 7.26
N VAL A 159 -13.09 -1.42 8.22
CA VAL A 159 -12.30 -0.27 8.60
C VAL A 159 -11.76 -0.49 10.02
N GLU A 160 -10.45 -0.36 10.17
CA GLU A 160 -9.74 -0.42 11.44
C GLU A 160 -9.18 0.97 11.74
N GLY A 161 -9.33 1.41 12.99
CA GLY A 161 -9.07 2.79 13.41
C GLY A 161 -8.18 2.86 14.66
N TRP A 162 -7.28 3.83 14.67
CA TRP A 162 -6.43 4.19 15.80
C TRP A 162 -6.57 5.68 16.06
N ALA A 163 -6.96 6.06 17.28
CA ALA A 163 -7.06 7.46 17.66
C ALA A 163 -6.40 7.67 19.02
N PHE A 164 -5.54 8.69 19.12
CA PHE A 164 -4.91 9.00 20.40
C PHE A 164 -5.89 9.73 21.30
N THR A 165 -6.25 9.10 22.42
CA THR A 165 -7.07 9.72 23.47
C THR A 165 -6.14 10.47 24.42
N SER A 166 -6.41 11.76 24.65
CA SER A 166 -5.64 12.61 25.56
C SER A 166 -6.55 13.37 26.52
N GLY A 167 -6.26 13.33 27.82
CA GLY A 167 -6.96 14.12 28.84
C GLY A 167 -8.38 13.66 29.17
N SER A 168 -8.78 12.46 28.71
CA SER A 168 -10.08 11.85 28.95
C SER A 168 -9.90 10.36 29.25
N GLU A 169 -10.69 9.81 30.18
CA GLU A 169 -10.77 8.35 30.39
C GLU A 169 -11.68 7.66 29.37
N GLN A 170 -12.57 8.42 28.73
CA GLN A 170 -13.43 7.90 27.66
C GLN A 170 -12.65 7.91 26.34
N PRO A 171 -12.58 6.76 25.63
CA PRO A 171 -11.91 6.69 24.33
C PRO A 171 -12.65 7.57 23.31
N VAL A 172 -11.87 8.28 22.50
CA VAL A 172 -12.40 9.12 21.40
C VAL A 172 -12.15 8.41 20.06
N PRO A 173 -13.17 8.26 19.19
CA PRO A 173 -12.98 7.65 17.87
C PRO A 173 -12.21 8.57 16.92
N PRO A 174 -11.63 8.02 15.83
CA PRO A 174 -11.06 8.85 14.77
C PRO A 174 -12.04 9.90 14.25
N GLY A 175 -11.56 11.11 13.97
CA GLY A 175 -12.34 12.27 13.54
C GLY A 175 -12.94 12.19 12.13
N ILE A 176 -12.96 11.01 11.51
CA ILE A 176 -13.58 10.73 10.21
C ILE A 176 -14.59 9.60 10.34
N SER A 177 -15.74 9.68 9.66
CA SER A 177 -16.74 8.62 9.70
C SER A 177 -16.35 7.45 8.77
N PRO A 178 -16.41 6.18 9.23
CA PRO A 178 -16.22 5.03 8.35
C PRO A 178 -17.22 5.02 7.18
N GLY A 179 -18.45 5.48 7.42
CA GLY A 179 -19.47 5.65 6.38
C GLY A 179 -19.03 6.52 5.20
N SER A 180 -18.25 7.58 5.47
CA SER A 180 -17.73 8.43 4.38
C SER A 180 -16.61 7.77 3.57
N LEU A 181 -15.90 6.80 4.15
CA LEU A 181 -14.80 6.08 3.48
C LEU A 181 -15.33 5.05 2.47
N ALA A 182 -16.53 4.53 2.70
CA ALA A 182 -17.20 3.62 1.75
C ALA A 182 -17.75 4.34 0.49
N THR A 183 -17.67 5.67 0.44
CA THR A 183 -18.29 6.48 -0.62
C THR A 183 -17.28 7.01 -1.65
N ALA A 184 -16.16 6.31 -1.89
CA ALA A 184 -15.42 6.55 -3.13
C ALA A 184 -16.33 6.15 -4.30
N PRO A 185 -16.78 7.08 -5.16
CA PRO A 185 -17.68 6.72 -6.23
C PRO A 185 -16.93 5.82 -7.20
N THR A 186 -17.44 4.61 -7.39
CA THR A 186 -17.17 3.83 -8.59
C THR A 186 -17.83 4.58 -9.75
N GLY A 187 -17.15 5.59 -10.29
CA GLY A 187 -17.69 6.43 -11.34
C GLY A 187 -16.94 7.74 -11.49
N ILE A 188 -16.29 7.90 -12.64
CA ILE A 188 -15.92 9.15 -13.33
C ILE A 188 -16.70 10.37 -12.78
N PRO A 189 -16.08 11.53 -12.54
CA PRO A 189 -16.80 12.72 -12.12
C PRO A 189 -17.90 13.02 -13.14
N ALA A 190 -19.16 12.86 -12.72
CA ALA A 190 -20.29 13.36 -13.47
C ALA A 190 -20.12 14.88 -13.52
N GLY A 191 -19.63 15.35 -14.67
CA GLY A 191 -19.72 16.75 -15.05
C GLY A 191 -21.17 17.23 -14.92
N PRO A 192 -21.40 18.56 -14.86
CA PRO A 192 -22.70 19.13 -14.56
C PRO A 192 -23.78 18.49 -15.42
N SER A 193 -24.78 17.97 -14.71
CA SER A 193 -26.01 17.33 -15.19
C SER A 193 -26.35 17.71 -16.64
N ALA A 194 -26.33 16.73 -17.53
CA ALA A 194 -26.87 16.89 -18.86
C ALA A 194 -28.36 17.24 -18.74
N ASP A 195 -28.67 18.47 -19.12
CA ASP A 195 -30.01 19.01 -19.35
C ASP A 195 -30.93 17.98 -20.04
N PRO A 196 -32.09 17.62 -19.47
CA PRO A 196 -33.01 16.65 -20.06
C PRO A 196 -33.73 17.17 -21.33
N GLY A 197 -33.36 18.35 -21.84
CA GLY A 197 -33.98 18.99 -23.01
C GLY A 197 -33.40 18.66 -24.40
N ARG A 198 -32.23 18.01 -24.53
CA ARG A 198 -31.70 17.68 -25.87
C ARG A 198 -32.18 16.31 -26.36
N THR A 199 -33.25 16.31 -27.14
CA THR A 199 -33.60 15.20 -28.03
C THR A 199 -32.48 14.96 -29.04
N PHE A 200 -31.57 14.06 -28.67
CA PHE A 200 -30.56 13.51 -29.57
C PHE A 200 -31.29 12.78 -30.72
N PRO A 201 -30.99 13.05 -32.01
CA PRO A 201 -31.73 12.49 -33.14
C PRO A 201 -31.31 11.04 -33.39
N TRP A 202 -31.69 10.15 -32.48
CA TRP A 202 -31.63 8.69 -32.61
C TRP A 202 -31.97 8.14 -34.01
N PRO A 203 -32.99 8.64 -34.73
CA PRO A 203 -33.26 8.16 -36.08
C PRO A 203 -32.11 8.42 -37.07
N ALA A 204 -31.36 9.51 -36.93
CA ALA A 204 -30.23 9.81 -37.82
C ALA A 204 -29.03 8.88 -37.57
N VAL A 205 -28.78 8.52 -36.31
CA VAL A 205 -27.70 7.58 -35.93
C VAL A 205 -28.03 6.15 -36.34
N ALA A 206 -29.28 5.71 -36.19
CA ALA A 206 -29.71 4.39 -36.64
C ALA A 206 -29.57 4.21 -38.16
N LEU A 207 -29.89 5.25 -38.95
CA LEU A 207 -29.72 5.23 -40.40
C LEU A 207 -28.24 5.17 -40.82
N ALA A 208 -27.36 5.88 -40.11
CA ALA A 208 -25.92 5.84 -40.38
C ALA A 208 -25.33 4.44 -40.12
N VAL A 209 -25.71 3.77 -39.02
CA VAL A 209 -25.24 2.42 -38.70
C VAL A 209 -25.73 1.39 -39.72
N ALA A 210 -26.99 1.48 -40.17
CA ALA A 210 -27.53 0.60 -41.19
C ALA A 210 -26.81 0.77 -42.54
N ALA A 211 -26.51 2.01 -42.95
CA ALA A 211 -25.78 2.27 -44.20
C ALA A 211 -24.36 1.68 -44.18
N VAL A 212 -23.65 1.79 -43.05
CA VAL A 212 -22.31 1.20 -42.89
C VAL A 212 -22.35 -0.33 -42.97
N ALA A 213 -23.36 -0.97 -42.37
CA ALA A 213 -23.52 -2.42 -42.43
C ALA A 213 -23.81 -2.92 -43.86
N VAL A 214 -24.64 -2.21 -44.62
CA VAL A 214 -24.95 -2.55 -46.03
C VAL A 214 -23.71 -2.39 -46.91
N LEU A 215 -22.93 -1.31 -46.73
CA LEU A 215 -21.68 -1.10 -47.47
C LEU A 215 -20.64 -2.18 -47.15
N ALA A 216 -20.51 -2.58 -45.89
CA ALA A 216 -19.63 -3.67 -45.48
C ALA A 216 -20.04 -5.01 -46.12
N ALA A 217 -21.33 -5.35 -46.12
CA ALA A 217 -21.84 -6.55 -46.76
C ALA A 217 -21.60 -6.56 -48.28
N ALA A 218 -21.80 -5.43 -48.95
CA ALA A 218 -21.54 -5.28 -50.39
C ALA A 218 -20.05 -5.40 -50.73
N MET A 219 -19.14 -4.88 -49.89
CA MET A 219 -17.70 -5.06 -50.09
C MET A 219 -17.27 -6.52 -49.91
N VAL A 220 -17.85 -7.23 -48.94
CA VAL A 220 -17.56 -8.66 -48.72
C VAL A 220 -18.08 -9.51 -49.88
N SER A 221 -19.28 -9.24 -50.40
CA SER A 221 -19.83 -9.97 -51.55
C SER A 221 -19.03 -9.71 -52.82
N ALA A 222 -18.63 -8.45 -53.09
CA ALA A 222 -17.80 -8.11 -54.23
C ALA A 222 -16.41 -8.79 -54.18
N ARG A 223 -15.80 -8.92 -52.99
CA ARG A 223 -14.54 -9.66 -52.82
C ARG A 223 -14.70 -11.15 -53.11
N ARG A 224 -15.80 -11.77 -52.66
CA ARG A 224 -16.10 -13.19 -52.93
C ARG A 224 -16.31 -13.45 -54.42
N GLN A 225 -17.00 -12.56 -55.12
CA GLN A 225 -17.22 -12.69 -56.56
C GLN A 225 -15.91 -12.59 -57.37
N ARG A 226 -15.00 -11.68 -56.99
CA ARG A 226 -13.67 -11.58 -57.64
C ARG A 226 -12.81 -12.81 -57.39
N ALA A 227 -12.85 -13.38 -56.19
CA ALA A 227 -12.13 -14.61 -55.86
C ALA A 227 -12.65 -15.82 -56.66
N ALA A 228 -13.96 -15.90 -56.90
CA ALA A 228 -14.55 -16.96 -57.72
C ALA A 228 -14.13 -16.84 -59.20
N SER A 229 -14.14 -15.63 -59.77
CA SER A 229 -13.80 -15.41 -61.18
C SER A 229 -12.33 -15.67 -61.56
N ASP A 230 -11.41 -15.66 -60.59
CA ASP A 230 -9.99 -15.99 -60.81
C ASP A 230 -9.74 -17.50 -60.87
N THR A 231 -10.68 -18.30 -60.37
CA THR A 231 -10.54 -19.77 -60.32
C THR A 231 -10.92 -20.43 -61.65
N ASP A 232 -11.70 -19.75 -62.50
CA ASP A 232 -12.14 -20.25 -63.81
C ASP A 232 -11.19 -19.88 -64.98
N ARG A 233 -10.01 -19.31 -64.69
CA ARG A 233 -9.03 -18.87 -65.71
C ARG A 233 -7.79 -19.79 -65.82
N TRP A 234 -7.87 -21.03 -65.35
CA TRP A 234 -6.83 -22.06 -65.51
C TRP A 234 -7.36 -23.30 -66.23
#